data_AF-A0A537S7B1-F1
#
_entry.id   AF-A0A537S7B1-F1
#
_cell.length_a   1.000
_cell.length_b   1.000
_cell.length_c   1.000
_cell.angle_alpha   90.00
_cell.angle_beta   90.00
_cell.angle_gamma   90.00
#
_symmetry.space_group_name_H-M   'P 1'
#
loop_
_entity.id
_entity.type
_entity.pdbx_description
1 polymer ?
#
loop_
_entity_poly.entity_id
_entity_poly.type
_entity_poly.pdbx_seq_one_letter_code
_entity_poly.pdbx_strand_id
1 'polypeptide(L)' 'MGSKIAIVGAGAVGGYVGAHMVQAGENVTLIDPWPEHVEHITRHGLRI' A
#
# COMPACT_ATOMS: atom_id res chain seq x y z
N MET A 1 19.07 8.37 3.89
CA MET A 1 18.14 7.25 3.61
C MET A 1 16.92 7.47 4.48
N GLY A 2 15.73 7.70 3.90
CA GLY A 2 14.49 7.85 4.67
C GLY A 2 14.04 6.53 5.30
N SER A 3 13.10 6.60 6.25
CA SER A 3 12.50 5.43 6.87
C SER A 3 11.74 4.58 5.84
N LYS A 4 11.81 3.25 5.97
CA LYS A 4 10.96 2.34 5.21
C LYS A 4 9.73 2.00 6.05
N ILE A 5 8.55 2.15 5.49
CA ILE A 5 7.27 1.96 6.20
C ILE A 5 6.61 0.69 5.67
N ALA A 6 6.22 -0.20 6.58
CA ALA A 6 5.42 -1.37 6.25
C ALA A 6 4.01 -1.23 6.83
N ILE A 7 3.00 -1.43 6.00
CA ILE A 7 1.60 -1.48 6.43
C ILE A 7 1.10 -2.91 6.24
N VAL A 8 0.79 -3.57 7.36
CA VAL A 8 0.25 -4.93 7.38
C VAL A 8 -1.27 -4.85 7.47
N GLY A 9 -1.94 -5.25 6.38
CA GLY A 9 -3.35 -5.05 6.09
C GLY A 9 -3.54 -3.91 5.09
N ALA A 10 -3.63 -4.23 3.79
CA ALA A 10 -3.81 -3.26 2.71
C ALA A 10 -5.27 -3.10 2.26
N GLY A 11 -6.24 -3.56 3.07
CA GLY A 11 -7.66 -3.32 2.88
C GLY A 11 -8.05 -1.84 3.00
N ALA A 12 -9.35 -1.54 3.14
CA ALA A 12 -9.88 -0.17 3.01
C ALA A 12 -9.08 0.92 3.74
N VAL A 13 -8.79 0.75 5.03
CA VAL A 13 -8.07 1.76 5.83
C VAL A 13 -6.57 1.76 5.54
N GLY A 14 -5.92 0.59 5.56
CA GLY A 14 -4.47 0.51 5.38
C GLY A 14 -4.03 0.89 3.97
N GLY A 15 -4.82 0.53 2.95
CA GLY A 15 -4.66 0.98 1.58
C GLY A 15 -4.81 2.50 1.46
N TYR A 16 -5.88 3.09 2.00
CA TYR A 16 -6.11 4.55 1.96
C TYR A 16 -4.96 5.34 2.62
N VAL A 17 -4.58 4.95 3.84
CA VAL A 17 -3.48 5.60 4.56
C VAL A 17 -2.15 5.43 3.81
N GLY A 18 -1.85 4.21 3.38
CA GLY A 18 -0.62 3.91 2.65
C GLY A 18 -0.53 4.65 1.31
N ALA A 19 -1.64 4.78 0.58
CA ALA A 19 -1.68 5.55 -0.66
C ALA A 19 -1.36 7.03 -0.45
N HIS A 20 -1.91 7.65 0.59
CA HIS A 20 -1.56 9.04 0.92
C HIS A 20 -0.12 9.21 1.38
N MET A 21 0.43 8.25 2.13
CA MET A 21 1.85 8.25 2.48
C MET A 21 2.75 8.16 1.24
N VAL A 22 2.41 7.30 0.28
CA VAL A 22 3.10 7.22 -1.02
C VAL A 22 3.00 8.55 -1.78
N GLN A 23 1.82 9.19 -1.82
CA GLN A 23 1.65 10.52 -2.43
C GLN A 23 2.49 11.60 -1.74
N ALA A 24 2.74 11.48 -0.44
CA ALA A 24 3.61 12.38 0.32
C ALA A 24 5.12 12.13 0.10
N GLY A 25 5.48 11.11 -0.69
CA GLY A 25 6.88 10.78 -1.01
C GLY A 25 7.53 9.77 -0.06
N GLU A 26 6.76 9.12 0.81
CA GLU A 26 7.26 8.09 1.71
C GLU A 26 7.51 6.76 0.99
N ASN A 27 8.48 5.99 1.48
CA ASN A 27 8.78 4.65 0.98
C ASN A 27 7.94 3.59 1.71
N VAL A 28 6.77 3.26 1.15
CA VAL A 28 5.77 2.38 1.76
C VAL A 28 5.68 1.04 1.04
N THR A 29 5.68 -0.05 1.81
CA THR A 29 5.31 -1.40 1.36
C THR A 29 3.97 -1.79 1.97
N LEU A 30 2.99 -2.10 1.11
CA LEU A 30 1.69 -2.66 1.52
C LEU A 30 1.76 -4.18 1.55
N ILE A 31 1.22 -4.79 2.61
CA ILE A 31 1.17 -6.24 2.81
C ILE A 31 -0.26 -6.63 3.09
N ASP A 32 -0.78 -7.64 2.38
CA ASP A 32 -2.14 -8.14 2.57
C ASP A 32 -2.18 -9.66 2.39
N PRO A 33 -2.94 -10.42 3.21
CA PRO A 33 -3.03 -11.87 3.07
C PRO A 33 -3.92 -12.30 1.89
N TRP A 34 -4.63 -11.39 1.22
CA TRP A 34 -5.52 -11.69 0.10
C TRP A 34 -4.76 -11.65 -1.24
N PRO A 35 -4.41 -12.80 -1.86
CA PRO A 35 -3.54 -12.82 -3.03
C PRO A 35 -4.12 -12.08 -4.24
N GLU A 36 -5.41 -12.25 -4.52
CA GLU A 36 -6.07 -11.60 -5.66
C GLU A 36 -6.06 -10.07 -5.52
N HIS A 37 -6.18 -9.56 -4.30
CA HIS A 37 -6.09 -8.13 -4.01
C HIS A 37 -4.67 -7.60 -4.25
N VAL A 38 -3.65 -8.32 -3.77
CA VAL A 38 -2.23 -7.99 -4.00
C VAL A 38 -1.90 -8.01 -5.50
N GLU A 39 -2.37 -9.03 -6.23
CA GLU A 39 -2.16 -9.13 -7.68
C GLU A 39 -2.83 -7.97 -8.42
N HIS A 40 -4.07 -7.64 -8.06
CA HIS A 40 -4.80 -6.54 -8.69
C HIS A 40 -4.08 -5.19 -8.47
N ILE A 41 -3.67 -4.88 -7.23
CA ILE A 41 -2.91 -3.67 -6.92
C ILE A 41 -1.56 -3.67 -7.64
N THR A 42 -0.86 -4.80 -7.71
CA THR A 42 0.44 -4.89 -8.39
C THR A 42 0.32 -4.61 -9.88
N ARG A 43 -0.75 -5.06 -10.53
CA ARG A 43 -0.99 -4.85 -11.98
C ARG A 43 -1.53 -3.46 -12.31
N HIS A 44 -2.39 -2.91 -11.46
CA HIS A 44 -3.18 -1.72 -11.78
C HIS A 44 -2.82 -0.49 -10.93
N GLY A 45 -1.96 -0.66 -9.94
CA GLY A 45 -1.77 0.31 -8.87
C GLY A 45 -2.94 0.32 -7.89
N LEU A 46 -2.74 1.04 -6.80
CA LEU A 46 -3.80 1.36 -5.85
C LEU A 46 -4.48 2.67 -6.28
N ARG A 47 -5.82 2.68 -6.33
CA ARG A 47 -6.62 3.84 -6.71
C ARG A 47 -7.39 4.36 -5.51
N ILE A 48 -7.22 5.64 -5.21
CA ILE A 48 -7.92 6.41 -4.16
C ILE A 48 -8.48 7.69 -4.76
#